data_AF-A0A4R6DVB3-F1
#
_entry.id   AF-A0A4R6DVB3-F1
#
_cell.length_a   1.000
_cell.length_b   1.000
_cell.length_c   1.000
_cell.angle_alpha   90.00
_cell.angle_beta   90.00
_cell.angle_gamma   90.00
#
_symmetry.space_group_name_H-M   'P 1'
#
loop_
_entity.id
_entity.type
_entity.pdbx_description
1 polymer ?
#
loop_
_entity_poly.entity_id
_entity_poly.type
_entity_poly.pdbx_seq_one_letter_code
_entity_poly.pdbx_strand_id
1 'polypeptide(L)'
;MERDDGAHVIEASTPLQVVTERAAPTMVLTEARIGPPGAPGEIGPAGGTAFARVSDGALSALRIVWEDGAGVVRMLDYRDAEHINLLAGLTLTAAAAAGPVTVQRAGPVDDDAWSWVAGRVWLGADGIPTQTPPADGYDVLIGYAVSPTRLYLDIQDHINLE
;
A
#
# COMPACT_ATOMS: atom_id res chain seq x y z
N MET A 1 51.82 95.07 -14.61
CA MET A 1 52.92 94.10 -14.47
C MET A 1 52.26 92.86 -13.91
N GLU A 2 52.14 91.73 -14.57
CA GLU A 2 52.87 91.13 -15.67
C GLU A 2 51.91 90.17 -16.39
N ARG A 3 52.24 89.84 -17.64
CA ARG A 3 51.53 88.86 -18.48
C ARG A 3 51.71 87.46 -17.90
N ASP A 4 50.77 86.55 -18.16
CA ASP A 4 51.16 85.24 -18.66
C ASP A 4 50.05 84.56 -19.45
N ASP A 5 50.49 83.91 -20.51
CA ASP A 5 49.74 83.34 -21.63
C ASP A 5 49.58 81.83 -21.35
N GLY A 6 48.35 81.34 -21.26
CA GLY A 6 48.04 79.95 -20.92
C GLY A 6 47.13 79.33 -21.97
N ALA A 7 47.73 78.56 -22.89
CA ALA A 7 47.05 77.89 -24.00
C ALA A 7 45.85 77.05 -23.55
N HIS A 8 44.71 77.19 -24.25
CA HIS A 8 43.57 76.29 -24.11
C HIS A 8 43.28 75.53 -25.40
N VAL A 9 43.28 74.21 -25.21
CA VAL A 9 43.18 73.12 -26.17
C VAL A 9 41.84 73.18 -26.94
N ILE A 10 41.92 72.99 -28.25
CA ILE A 10 40.74 72.93 -29.14
C ILE A 10 40.25 71.48 -29.17
N GLU A 11 39.14 71.18 -28.50
CA GLU A 11 38.50 69.86 -28.57
C GLU A 11 37.71 69.72 -29.87
N ALA A 12 38.20 68.85 -30.77
CA ALA A 12 37.44 68.37 -31.91
C ALA A 12 36.44 67.29 -31.43
N SER A 13 35.15 67.57 -31.52
CA SER A 13 34.09 66.60 -31.19
C SER A 13 33.70 65.80 -32.44
N THR A 14 34.01 64.51 -32.46
CA THR A 14 33.52 63.56 -33.47
C THR A 14 32.07 63.20 -33.17
N PRO A 15 31.12 63.24 -34.14
CA PRO A 15 29.75 62.87 -33.86
C PRO A 15 29.61 61.36 -33.61
N LEU A 16 28.98 60.99 -32.49
CA LEU A 16 28.65 59.62 -32.14
C LEU A 16 27.40 59.17 -32.94
N GLN A 17 27.51 58.09 -33.71
CA GLN A 17 26.37 57.50 -34.42
C GLN A 17 25.77 56.38 -33.57
N VAL A 18 24.53 56.56 -33.09
CA VAL A 18 23.80 55.55 -32.31
C VAL A 18 23.12 54.57 -33.27
N VAL A 19 23.58 53.33 -33.30
CA VAL A 19 22.87 52.23 -33.97
C VAL A 19 21.89 51.63 -32.97
N THR A 20 20.59 51.75 -33.23
CA THR A 20 19.56 51.08 -32.42
C THR A 20 19.36 49.67 -32.94
N GLU A 21 19.75 48.67 -32.17
CA GLU A 21 19.46 47.27 -32.46
C GLU A 21 17.97 46.99 -32.20
N ARG A 22 17.28 46.41 -33.18
CA ARG A 22 15.86 46.07 -33.07
C ARG A 22 15.72 44.66 -32.52
N ALA A 23 15.65 44.51 -31.20
CA ALA A 23 15.36 43.24 -30.55
C ALA A 23 13.91 42.81 -30.83
N ALA A 24 13.70 41.62 -31.39
CA ALA A 24 12.37 41.03 -31.53
C ALA A 24 11.83 40.59 -30.15
N PRO A 25 10.52 40.67 -29.89
CA PRO A 25 9.97 40.24 -28.61
C PRO A 25 10.03 38.71 -28.47
N THR A 26 10.79 38.22 -27.50
CA THR A 26 10.74 36.82 -27.04
C THR A 26 9.47 36.62 -26.21
N MET A 27 8.57 35.75 -26.66
CA MET A 27 7.39 35.38 -25.87
C MET A 27 7.78 34.30 -24.85
N VAL A 28 7.83 34.67 -23.57
CA VAL A 28 8.03 33.72 -22.48
C VAL A 28 6.71 32.97 -22.27
N LEU A 29 6.65 31.70 -22.69
CA LEU A 29 5.59 30.80 -22.26
C LEU A 29 5.78 30.58 -20.75
N THR A 30 4.76 30.91 -19.98
CA THR A 30 4.75 30.88 -18.51
C THR A 30 5.31 29.54 -18.00
N GLU A 31 6.18 29.58 -16.99
CA GLU A 31 6.79 28.40 -16.38
C GLU A 31 5.74 27.31 -16.09
N ALA A 32 5.94 26.10 -16.60
CA ALA A 32 5.14 24.95 -16.22
C ALA A 32 5.42 24.64 -14.74
N ARG A 33 4.46 25.00 -13.87
CA ARG A 33 4.54 24.71 -12.44
C ARG A 33 4.08 23.29 -12.21
N ILE A 34 4.98 22.41 -11.76
CA ILE A 34 4.59 21.12 -11.18
C ILE A 34 3.66 21.42 -9.99
N GLY A 35 2.47 20.81 -9.99
CA GLY A 35 1.55 20.94 -8.87
C GLY A 35 2.18 20.43 -7.56
N PRO A 36 1.65 20.83 -6.39
CA PRO A 36 2.12 20.26 -5.14
C PRO A 36 2.04 18.72 -5.21
N PRO A 37 2.98 18.01 -4.57
CA PRO A 37 2.86 16.56 -4.40
C PRO A 37 1.46 16.19 -3.89
N GLY A 38 0.91 15.07 -4.37
CA GLY A 38 -0.36 14.55 -3.88
C GLY A 38 -0.34 14.35 -2.36
N ALA A 39 -1.52 14.34 -1.73
CA ALA A 39 -1.60 14.00 -0.31
C ALA A 39 -0.94 12.63 -0.06
N PRO A 40 -0.20 12.46 1.06
CA PRO A 40 0.23 11.14 1.49
C PRO A 40 -0.95 10.17 1.52
N GLY A 41 -0.75 8.92 1.10
CA GLY A 41 -1.79 7.89 1.18
C GLY A 41 -2.25 7.64 2.62
N GLU A 42 -3.40 6.97 2.79
CA GLU A 42 -3.87 6.58 4.12
C GLU A 42 -2.80 5.76 4.86
N ILE A 43 -2.61 6.04 6.15
CA ILE A 43 -1.70 5.28 6.99
C ILE A 43 -2.19 3.83 7.00
N GLY A 44 -1.33 2.90 6.58
CA GLY A 44 -1.62 1.47 6.66
C GLY A 44 -1.92 1.04 8.10
N PRO A 45 -2.64 -0.08 8.33
CA PRO A 45 -3.01 -0.52 9.66
C PRO A 45 -1.78 -0.61 10.59
N ALA A 46 -1.94 -0.16 11.84
CA ALA A 46 -0.88 -0.27 12.83
C ALA A 46 -0.55 -1.75 13.08
N GLY A 47 0.66 -2.19 12.70
CA GLY A 47 1.14 -3.54 13.05
C GLY A 47 1.80 -4.37 11.95
N GLY A 48 2.00 -3.87 10.73
CA GLY A 48 2.89 -4.50 9.72
C GLY A 48 2.55 -5.92 9.24
N THR A 49 1.50 -6.54 9.78
CA THR A 49 1.07 -7.91 9.46
C THR A 49 -0.14 -7.93 8.52
N ALA A 50 -0.73 -6.76 8.26
CA ALA A 50 -1.81 -6.57 7.30
C ALA A 50 -1.29 -5.98 5.98
N PHE A 51 -1.75 -6.51 4.85
CA PHE A 51 -1.34 -6.10 3.52
C PHE A 51 -2.49 -6.20 2.52
N ALA A 52 -2.44 -5.38 1.46
CA ALA A 52 -3.45 -5.39 0.40
C ALA A 52 -3.16 -6.49 -0.63
N ARG A 53 -4.23 -7.14 -1.10
CA ARG A 53 -4.25 -8.13 -2.18
C ARG A 53 -5.47 -7.94 -3.07
N VAL A 54 -5.52 -8.71 -4.15
CA VAL A 54 -6.65 -8.72 -5.08
C VAL A 54 -7.28 -10.11 -5.06
N SER A 55 -8.61 -10.16 -5.00
CA SER A 55 -9.37 -11.36 -5.31
C SER A 55 -9.77 -11.35 -6.79
N ASP A 56 -9.92 -12.53 -7.39
CA ASP A 56 -10.37 -12.72 -8.78
C ASP A 56 -11.90 -12.94 -8.89
N GLY A 57 -12.59 -12.90 -7.76
CA GLY A 57 -14.03 -13.10 -7.65
C GLY A 57 -14.58 -12.58 -6.33
N ALA A 58 -15.83 -12.93 -6.02
CA ALA A 58 -16.41 -12.58 -4.73
C ALA A 58 -15.67 -13.30 -3.59
N LEU A 59 -15.25 -12.55 -2.58
CA LEU A 59 -14.51 -13.05 -1.42
C LEU A 59 -15.01 -12.35 -0.16
N SER A 60 -15.48 -13.12 0.81
CA SER A 60 -15.94 -12.56 2.09
C SER A 60 -14.76 -12.17 2.99
N ALA A 61 -15.01 -11.21 3.87
CA ALA A 61 -14.14 -10.98 5.02
C ALA A 61 -14.15 -12.22 5.94
N LEU A 62 -13.14 -12.29 6.82
CA LEU A 62 -12.95 -13.34 7.82
C LEU A 62 -12.84 -14.73 7.19
N ARG A 63 -12.08 -14.82 6.10
CA ARG A 63 -11.71 -16.07 5.43
C ARG A 63 -10.20 -16.25 5.43
N ILE A 64 -9.76 -17.46 5.75
CA ILE A 64 -8.38 -17.87 5.53
C ILE A 64 -8.17 -18.09 4.04
N VAL A 65 -7.13 -17.48 3.51
CA VAL A 65 -6.85 -17.47 2.08
C VAL A 65 -5.42 -17.93 1.79
N TRP A 66 -5.23 -18.45 0.59
CA TRP A 66 -3.93 -18.66 -0.01
C TRP A 66 -3.68 -17.62 -1.11
N GLU A 67 -2.42 -17.38 -1.43
CA GLU A 67 -1.99 -16.42 -2.44
C GLU A 67 -1.19 -17.11 -3.55
N ASP A 68 -1.51 -16.81 -4.81
CA ASP A 68 -0.73 -17.28 -5.95
C ASP A 68 0.46 -16.39 -6.30
N GLY A 69 1.29 -16.81 -7.26
CA GLY A 69 2.46 -16.05 -7.69
C GLY A 69 2.14 -14.69 -8.36
N ALA A 70 0.87 -14.41 -8.69
CA ALA A 70 0.42 -13.12 -9.21
C ALA A 70 -0.11 -12.19 -8.10
N GLY A 71 -0.15 -12.65 -6.85
CA GLY A 71 -0.69 -11.90 -5.71
C GLY A 71 -2.23 -11.93 -5.63
N VAL A 72 -2.86 -12.89 -6.31
CA VAL A 72 -4.31 -13.12 -6.23
C VAL A 72 -4.62 -14.05 -5.07
N VAL A 73 -5.61 -13.69 -4.25
CA VAL A 73 -6.02 -14.49 -3.09
C VAL A 73 -7.36 -15.18 -3.29
N ARG A 74 -7.42 -16.43 -2.83
CA ARG A 74 -8.62 -17.30 -2.88
C ARG A 74 -8.80 -18.03 -1.55
N MET A 75 -10.03 -18.44 -1.25
CA MET A 75 -10.35 -19.19 -0.02
C MET A 75 -9.54 -20.49 0.02
N LEU A 76 -8.98 -20.81 1.19
CA LEU A 76 -8.21 -22.04 1.41
C LEU A 76 -9.04 -23.05 2.18
N ASP A 77 -9.23 -24.24 1.63
CA ASP A 77 -9.83 -25.36 2.35
C ASP A 77 -8.74 -26.16 3.08
N TYR A 78 -9.03 -26.68 4.28
CA TYR A 78 -8.09 -27.52 5.03
C TYR A 78 -7.76 -28.86 4.35
N ARG A 79 -8.48 -29.22 3.27
CA ARG A 79 -8.21 -30.41 2.44
C ARG A 79 -7.46 -30.07 1.15
N ASP A 80 -7.15 -28.80 0.90
CA ASP A 80 -6.49 -28.37 -0.32
C ASP A 80 -4.98 -28.66 -0.30
N ALA A 81 -4.61 -29.88 -0.69
CA ALA A 81 -3.23 -30.32 -0.76
C ALA A 81 -2.37 -29.53 -1.77
N GLU A 82 -2.99 -28.90 -2.77
CA GLU A 82 -2.27 -28.13 -3.79
C GLU A 82 -1.81 -26.78 -3.22
N HIS A 83 -2.65 -26.14 -2.40
CA HIS A 83 -2.43 -24.75 -1.95
C HIS A 83 -2.16 -24.58 -0.46
N ILE A 84 -2.22 -25.64 0.38
CA ILE A 84 -2.01 -25.51 1.83
C ILE A 84 -0.69 -24.81 2.21
N ASN A 85 0.35 -25.02 1.40
CA ASN A 85 1.68 -24.42 1.58
C ASN A 85 1.74 -22.93 1.20
N LEU A 86 0.67 -22.38 0.63
CA LEU A 86 0.57 -21.01 0.12
C LEU A 86 -0.35 -20.13 0.98
N LEU A 87 -0.68 -20.57 2.19
CA LEU A 87 -1.52 -19.82 3.14
C LEU A 87 -0.96 -18.42 3.38
N ALA A 88 -1.78 -17.40 3.09
CA ALA A 88 -1.42 -16.00 3.17
C ALA A 88 -1.94 -15.29 4.43
N GLY A 89 -3.13 -15.64 4.93
CA GLY A 89 -3.69 -15.06 6.16
C GLY A 89 -5.22 -15.01 6.19
N LEU A 90 -5.77 -14.18 7.07
CA LEU A 90 -7.20 -13.91 7.22
C LEU A 90 -7.59 -12.62 6.47
N THR A 91 -8.65 -12.65 5.65
CA THR A 91 -9.22 -11.43 5.07
C THR A 91 -9.90 -10.57 6.14
N LEU A 92 -9.62 -9.26 6.15
CA LEU A 92 -10.29 -8.27 7.00
C LEU A 92 -11.42 -7.53 6.27
N THR A 93 -11.35 -7.48 4.94
CA THR A 93 -12.35 -6.84 4.10
C THR A 93 -12.90 -7.81 3.07
N ALA A 94 -14.10 -7.54 2.59
CA ALA A 94 -14.77 -8.33 1.56
C ALA A 94 -14.68 -7.63 0.19
N ALA A 95 -14.74 -8.43 -0.87
CA ALA A 95 -14.93 -7.97 -2.24
C ALA A 95 -16.15 -8.68 -2.85
N ALA A 96 -17.08 -7.93 -3.45
CA ALA A 96 -18.29 -8.49 -4.05
C ALA A 96 -18.05 -9.10 -5.45
N ALA A 97 -16.92 -8.78 -6.05
CA ALA A 97 -16.39 -9.28 -7.32
C ALA A 97 -14.86 -9.13 -7.27
N ALA A 98 -14.16 -9.40 -8.37
CA ALA A 98 -12.72 -9.18 -8.44
C ALA A 98 -12.35 -7.77 -7.96
N GLY A 99 -11.48 -7.68 -6.98
CA GLY A 99 -11.24 -6.42 -6.28
C GLY A 99 -10.32 -6.52 -5.08
N PRO A 100 -9.96 -5.37 -4.50
CA PRO A 100 -9.01 -5.31 -3.40
C PRO A 100 -9.59 -5.90 -2.11
N VAL A 101 -8.75 -6.62 -1.38
CA VAL A 101 -9.00 -7.10 -0.02
C VAL A 101 -7.79 -6.83 0.86
N THR A 102 -8.01 -6.65 2.16
CA THR A 102 -6.95 -6.57 3.15
C THR A 102 -6.80 -7.94 3.80
N VAL A 103 -5.58 -8.46 3.87
CA VAL A 103 -5.25 -9.75 4.51
C VAL A 103 -4.33 -9.49 5.70
N GLN A 104 -4.57 -10.15 6.83
CA GLN A 104 -3.74 -10.08 8.04
C GLN A 104 -3.17 -11.45 8.41
N ARG A 105 -1.87 -11.51 8.67
CA ARG A 105 -1.14 -12.76 8.97
C ARG A 105 -0.98 -13.04 10.46
N ALA A 106 -0.99 -12.02 11.31
CA ALA A 106 -0.77 -12.14 12.75
C ALA A 106 -1.35 -10.94 13.53
N GLY A 107 -1.54 -11.12 14.84
CA GLY A 107 -2.04 -10.09 15.75
C GLY A 107 -3.55 -10.21 16.03
N PRO A 108 -4.10 -9.31 16.86
CA PRO A 108 -5.51 -9.35 17.23
C PRO A 108 -6.42 -8.97 16.04
N VAL A 109 -7.57 -9.62 15.98
CA VAL A 109 -8.70 -9.28 15.13
C VAL A 109 -9.95 -9.28 16.01
N ASP A 110 -10.77 -8.25 15.86
CA ASP A 110 -12.03 -8.07 16.56
C ASP A 110 -13.19 -8.14 15.56
N ASP A 111 -14.24 -8.89 15.89
CA ASP A 111 -15.49 -8.90 15.13
C ASP A 111 -16.69 -9.24 16.03
N ASP A 112 -17.73 -8.39 15.97
CA ASP A 112 -18.92 -8.50 16.81
C ASP A 112 -19.88 -9.63 16.38
N ALA A 113 -19.73 -10.16 15.16
CA ALA A 113 -20.53 -11.30 14.69
C ALA A 113 -20.01 -12.64 15.21
N TRP A 114 -18.82 -12.66 15.81
CA TRP A 114 -18.27 -13.87 16.41
C TRP A 114 -18.89 -14.18 17.78
N SER A 115 -18.88 -15.47 18.09
CA SER A 115 -19.34 -16.01 19.37
C SER A 115 -18.39 -17.10 19.86
N TRP A 116 -17.09 -16.81 19.85
CA TRP A 116 -16.07 -17.77 20.26
C TRP A 116 -16.15 -18.13 21.75
N VAL A 117 -15.67 -19.33 22.09
CA VAL A 117 -15.22 -19.65 23.45
C VAL A 117 -13.72 -19.41 23.51
N ALA A 118 -13.20 -18.99 24.68
CA ALA A 118 -11.76 -18.87 24.86
C ALA A 118 -11.07 -20.22 24.55
N GLY A 119 -10.13 -20.23 23.61
CA GLY A 119 -9.54 -21.47 23.12
C GLY A 119 -8.96 -21.38 21.71
N ARG A 120 -8.47 -22.50 21.21
CA ARG A 120 -7.83 -22.60 19.89
C ARG A 120 -8.84 -22.43 18.76
N VAL A 121 -8.33 -21.94 17.63
CA VAL A 121 -9.07 -21.78 16.37
C VAL A 121 -8.23 -22.34 15.24
N TRP A 122 -8.87 -23.14 14.38
CA TRP A 122 -8.26 -23.89 13.30
C TRP A 122 -8.81 -23.45 11.94
N LEU A 123 -8.08 -23.82 10.88
CA LEU A 123 -8.56 -23.74 9.51
C LEU A 123 -9.70 -24.74 9.32
N GLY A 124 -10.84 -24.26 8.85
CA GLY A 124 -11.97 -25.09 8.45
C GLY A 124 -12.19 -25.11 6.94
N ALA A 125 -13.34 -25.65 6.54
CA ALA A 125 -13.73 -25.70 5.13
C ALA A 125 -13.94 -24.29 4.57
N ASP A 126 -13.65 -24.11 3.27
CA ASP A 126 -13.79 -22.82 2.56
C ASP A 126 -13.14 -21.62 3.29
N GLY A 127 -12.05 -21.86 4.02
CA GLY A 127 -11.33 -20.83 4.77
C GLY A 127 -12.07 -20.31 6.00
N ILE A 128 -13.13 -20.96 6.47
CA ILE A 128 -13.88 -20.53 7.66
C ILE A 128 -13.10 -20.94 8.92
N PRO A 129 -12.70 -20.01 9.80
CA PRO A 129 -12.10 -20.36 11.08
C PRO A 129 -13.09 -21.16 11.96
N THR A 130 -12.61 -22.17 12.69
CA THR A 130 -13.46 -23.06 13.51
C THR A 130 -12.79 -23.44 14.83
N GLN A 131 -13.57 -23.82 15.86
CA GLN A 131 -13.05 -24.36 17.13
C GLN A 131 -13.09 -25.90 17.20
N THR A 132 -13.43 -26.56 16.09
CA THR A 132 -13.30 -28.01 15.95
C THR A 132 -12.06 -28.30 15.10
N PRO A 133 -11.03 -28.97 15.64
CA PRO A 133 -9.86 -29.34 14.85
C PRO A 133 -10.26 -30.29 13.71
N PRO A 134 -9.59 -30.21 12.54
CA PRO A 134 -9.74 -31.20 11.49
C PRO A 134 -9.48 -32.62 11.98
N ALA A 135 -10.19 -33.60 11.43
CA ALA A 135 -9.98 -35.03 11.70
C ALA A 135 -9.24 -35.75 10.55
N ASP A 136 -9.06 -35.07 9.43
CA ASP A 136 -8.43 -35.49 8.18
C ASP A 136 -7.78 -34.27 7.50
N GLY A 137 -7.06 -34.50 6.40
CA GLY A 137 -6.42 -33.42 5.63
C GLY A 137 -5.32 -32.73 6.45
N TYR A 138 -5.38 -31.40 6.52
CA TYR A 138 -4.36 -30.58 7.18
C TYR A 138 -4.90 -29.88 8.43
N ASP A 139 -4.29 -30.16 9.58
CA ASP A 139 -4.48 -29.38 10.80
C ASP A 139 -3.62 -28.12 10.73
N VAL A 140 -4.26 -26.96 10.64
CA VAL A 140 -3.60 -25.66 10.73
C VAL A 140 -4.19 -24.88 11.89
N LEU A 141 -3.37 -24.66 12.92
CA LEU A 141 -3.72 -23.74 14.00
C LEU A 141 -3.62 -22.30 13.48
N ILE A 142 -4.76 -21.61 13.42
CA ILE A 142 -4.85 -20.20 13.02
C ILE A 142 -4.48 -19.27 14.18
N GLY A 143 -4.78 -19.70 15.40
CA GLY A 143 -4.47 -18.95 16.62
C GLY A 143 -5.42 -19.32 17.76
N TYR A 144 -5.82 -18.32 18.55
CA TYR A 144 -6.68 -18.53 19.70
C TYR A 144 -7.61 -17.35 19.99
N ALA A 145 -8.86 -17.66 20.31
CA ALA A 145 -9.82 -16.70 20.81
C ALA A 145 -9.57 -16.46 22.31
N VAL A 146 -9.61 -15.19 22.73
CA VAL A 146 -9.49 -14.79 24.14
C VAL A 146 -10.82 -14.31 24.73
N SER A 147 -11.77 -13.99 23.86
CA SER A 147 -13.14 -13.58 24.18
C SER A 147 -14.06 -13.96 23.02
N PRO A 148 -15.40 -13.83 23.16
CA PRO A 148 -16.33 -14.16 22.09
C PRO A 148 -16.10 -13.42 20.77
N THR A 149 -15.53 -12.22 20.84
CA THR A 149 -15.38 -11.31 19.69
C THR A 149 -13.92 -11.01 19.35
N ARG A 150 -12.93 -11.64 20.01
CA ARG A 150 -11.50 -11.41 19.74
C ARG A 150 -10.73 -12.69 19.49
N LEU A 151 -10.08 -12.74 18.33
CA LEU A 151 -9.14 -13.77 17.90
C LEU A 151 -7.72 -13.18 17.81
N TYR A 152 -6.73 -13.81 18.43
CA TYR A 152 -5.32 -13.54 18.14
C TYR A 152 -4.86 -14.48 17.04
N LEU A 153 -4.48 -13.92 15.90
CA LEU A 153 -3.87 -14.63 14.79
C LEU A 153 -2.41 -14.93 15.12
N ASP A 154 -2.08 -16.22 15.06
CA ASP A 154 -0.74 -16.78 15.24
C ASP A 154 -0.65 -18.05 14.39
N ILE A 155 -0.73 -17.87 13.07
CA ILE A 155 -0.93 -18.99 12.14
C ILE A 155 0.35 -19.82 12.04
N GLN A 156 0.24 -21.08 12.42
CA GLN A 156 1.32 -22.07 12.46
C GLN A 156 1.45 -22.82 11.12
N ASP A 157 2.54 -23.57 10.98
CA ASP A 157 2.68 -24.55 9.90
C ASP A 157 1.64 -25.67 10.03
N HIS A 158 1.28 -26.25 8.88
CA HIS A 158 0.30 -27.32 8.81
C HIS A 158 0.87 -28.66 9.30
N ILE A 159 -0.01 -29.52 9.82
CA ILE A 159 0.27 -30.92 10.09
C ILE A 159 -0.63 -31.75 9.18
N ASN A 160 -0.06 -32.67 8.41
CA ASN A 160 -0.84 -33.64 7.63
C ASN A 160 -1.37 -34.76 8.56
N LEU A 161 -2.66 -35.06 8.46
CA LEU A 161 -3.38 -36.06 9.27
C LEU A 161 -3.64 -37.39 8.54
N GLU A 162 -2.96 -37.63 7.42
CA GLU A 162 -2.97 -38.91 6.67
C GLU A 162 -2.58 -40.16 7.49
#